data_AF-A0A7G5XKA0-F1
#
_entry.id   AF-A0A7G5XKA0-F1
#
_cell.length_a   1.000
_cell.length_b   1.000
_cell.length_c   1.000
_cell.angle_alpha   90.00
_cell.angle_beta   90.00
_cell.angle_gamma   90.00
#
_symmetry.space_group_name_H-M   'P 1'
#
loop_
_entity.id
_entity.type
_entity.pdbx_description
1 polymer ?
#
loop_
_entity_poly.entity_id
_entity_poly.type
_entity_poly.pdbx_seq_one_letter_code
_entity_poly.pdbx_strand_id
1 'polypeptide(L)'
;MKIYYTVKDAVCDLHEKGFTHDFQISGNDLLWVQQQCFVRTGDFSIKEYHQFRDRSEKGAGIIVFGVVALYHNVKGILIRHYSTKSFKTPPVLLKKMNDLINR
;
A
#
# COMPACT_ATOMS: atom_id res chain seq x y z
N MET A 1 -14.95 -3.45 5.00
CA MET A 1 -14.01 -3.15 3.89
C MET A 1 -14.84 -2.97 2.63
N LYS A 2 -14.70 -1.84 1.93
CA LYS A 2 -15.44 -1.56 0.69
C LYS A 2 -14.77 -2.32 -0.47
N ILE A 3 -15.57 -2.85 -1.39
CA ILE A 3 -15.07 -3.56 -2.57
C ILE A 3 -15.01 -2.56 -3.72
N TYR A 4 -13.87 -2.51 -4.42
CA TYR A 4 -13.66 -1.66 -5.58
C TYR A 4 -13.43 -2.54 -6.81
N TYR A 5 -13.97 -2.10 -7.95
CA TYR A 5 -13.81 -2.81 -9.22
C TYR A 5 -12.58 -2.35 -10.00
N THR A 6 -12.12 -1.12 -9.76
CA THR A 6 -10.94 -0.56 -10.42
C THR A 6 -9.95 0.05 -9.43
N VAL A 7 -8.68 0.08 -9.81
CA VAL A 7 -7.61 0.77 -9.05
C VAL A 7 -7.96 2.24 -8.88
N LYS A 8 -8.52 2.87 -9.92
CA LYS A 8 -8.94 4.27 -9.91
C LYS A 8 -9.96 4.54 -8.81
N ASP A 9 -11.00 3.71 -8.70
CA ASP A 9 -12.05 3.92 -7.69
C ASP A 9 -11.50 3.82 -6.27
N ALA A 10 -10.60 2.85 -6.01
CA ALA A 10 -9.95 2.73 -4.71
C ALA A 10 -9.04 3.92 -4.39
N VAL A 11 -8.28 4.41 -5.37
CA VAL A 11 -7.41 5.59 -5.19
C VAL A 11 -8.24 6.86 -4.96
N CYS A 12 -9.30 7.07 -5.71
CA CYS A 12 -10.20 8.21 -5.51
C CYS A 12 -10.83 8.21 -4.10
N ASP A 13 -11.34 7.07 -3.65
CA ASP A 13 -11.93 6.95 -2.30
C ASP A 13 -10.87 7.12 -1.19
N LEU A 14 -9.65 6.63 -1.39
CA LEU A 14 -8.52 6.91 -0.48
C LEU A 14 -8.20 8.41 -0.43
N HIS A 15 -8.20 9.10 -1.56
CA HIS A 15 -8.04 10.56 -1.58
C HIS A 15 -9.15 11.27 -0.81
N GLU A 16 -10.42 10.88 -0.98
CA GLU A 16 -11.56 11.42 -0.22
C GLU A 16 -11.40 11.20 1.31
N LYS A 17 -10.76 10.10 1.73
CA LYS A 17 -10.41 9.81 3.13
C LYS A 17 -9.17 10.56 3.64
N GLY A 18 -8.55 11.38 2.79
CA GLY A 18 -7.38 12.21 3.10
C GLY A 18 -6.03 11.51 2.92
N PHE A 19 -5.96 10.37 2.22
CA PHE A 19 -4.67 9.78 1.83
C PHE A 19 -4.16 10.50 0.57
N THR A 20 -3.36 11.55 0.78
CA THR A 20 -2.97 12.50 -0.29
C THR A 20 -1.48 12.45 -0.65
N HIS A 21 -0.68 11.73 0.12
CA HIS A 21 0.75 11.56 -0.16
C HIS A 21 1.04 10.29 -0.95
N ASP A 22 2.18 10.27 -1.63
CA ASP A 22 2.63 9.12 -2.39
C ASP A 22 3.80 8.46 -1.66
N PHE A 23 3.65 7.15 -1.44
CA PHE A 23 4.70 6.33 -0.88
C PHE A 23 5.17 5.30 -1.88
N GLN A 24 6.48 5.08 -1.89
CA GLN A 24 7.11 3.95 -2.56
C GLN A 24 7.78 3.07 -1.51
N ILE A 25 7.91 1.79 -1.81
CA ILE A 25 8.67 0.88 -0.95
C ILE A 25 10.15 0.94 -1.34
N SER A 26 11.04 0.94 -0.36
CA SER A 26 12.48 0.78 -0.58
C SER A 26 13.04 -0.16 0.48
N GLY A 27 13.35 -1.39 0.08
CA GLY A 27 13.64 -2.46 1.04
C GLY A 27 12.45 -2.69 1.97
N ASN A 28 12.62 -2.40 3.27
CA ASN A 28 11.59 -2.50 4.31
C ASN A 28 11.02 -1.14 4.75
N ASP A 29 11.57 -0.03 4.25
CA ASP A 29 11.15 1.32 4.60
C ASP A 29 10.30 1.90 3.46
N LEU A 30 9.58 2.99 3.75
CA LEU A 30 8.88 3.76 2.73
C LEU A 30 9.71 4.97 2.33
N LEU A 31 9.74 5.28 1.04
CA LEU A 31 10.12 6.58 0.52
C LEU A 31 8.86 7.43 0.41
N TRP A 32 8.82 8.56 1.13
CA TRP A 32 7.83 9.61 0.93
C TRP A 32 8.25 10.44 -0.28
N VAL A 33 7.55 10.27 -1.40
CA VAL A 33 7.96 10.80 -2.70
C VAL A 33 7.99 12.33 -2.69
N GLN A 34 6.97 12.99 -2.13
CA GLN A 34 6.90 14.46 -2.10
C GLN A 34 8.02 15.10 -1.27
N GLN A 35 8.43 14.45 -0.17
CA GLN A 35 9.41 15.00 0.76
C GLN A 35 10.83 14.44 0.54
N GLN A 36 10.99 13.48 -0.37
CA GLN A 36 12.25 12.79 -0.65
C GLN A 36 12.92 12.24 0.62
N CYS A 37 12.11 11.77 1.58
CA CYS A 37 12.57 11.28 2.88
C CYS A 37 12.07 9.86 3.16
N PHE A 38 12.78 9.14 4.01
CA PHE A 38 12.42 7.77 4.38
C PHE A 38 11.58 7.73 5.65
N VAL A 39 10.51 6.95 5.62
CA VAL A 39 9.72 6.55 6.79
C VAL A 39 10.12 5.12 7.14
N ARG A 40 10.66 4.94 8.34
CA ARG A 40 11.16 3.63 8.78
C ARG A 40 10.03 2.62 8.99
N THR A 41 10.33 1.34 8.88
CA THR A 41 9.37 0.24 9.10
C THR A 41 8.57 0.31 10.41
N GLY A 42 9.14 0.91 11.47
CA GLY A 42 8.47 1.12 12.75
C GLY A 42 7.46 2.27 12.72
N ASP A 43 7.66 3.22 11.81
CA ASP A 43 7.02 4.54 11.81
C ASP A 43 5.88 4.64 10.80
N PHE A 44 5.38 3.52 10.28
CA PHE A 44 4.16 3.49 9.47
C PHE A 44 3.27 2.30 9.79
N SER A 45 1.99 2.43 9.43
CA SER A 45 0.98 1.38 9.53
C SER A 45 0.15 1.33 8.25
N ILE A 46 -0.23 0.11 7.84
CA ILE A 46 -1.24 -0.08 6.79
C ILE A 46 -2.60 -0.01 7.47
N LYS A 47 -3.51 0.82 6.94
CA LYS A 47 -4.89 0.98 7.44
C LYS A 47 -5.89 0.19 6.62
N GLU A 48 -5.68 0.10 5.32
CA GLU A 48 -6.48 -0.72 4.42
C GLU A 48 -5.64 -1.11 3.20
N TYR A 49 -6.03 -2.19 2.52
CA TYR A 49 -5.44 -2.57 1.24
C TYR A 49 -6.51 -3.14 0.31
N HIS A 50 -6.32 -2.92 -0.99
CA HIS A 50 -7.24 -3.34 -2.06
C HIS A 50 -6.45 -4.07 -3.13
N GLN A 51 -6.80 -5.34 -3.38
CA GLN A 51 -6.08 -6.20 -4.32
C GLN A 51 -6.88 -6.35 -5.61
N PHE A 52 -6.25 -6.03 -6.74
CA PHE A 52 -6.78 -6.12 -8.08
C PHE A 52 -6.00 -7.18 -8.86
N ARG A 53 -6.65 -8.29 -9.18
CA ARG A 53 -6.04 -9.34 -10.01
C ARG A 53 -6.25 -9.01 -11.48
N ASP A 54 -5.20 -9.19 -12.28
CA ASP A 54 -5.34 -9.22 -13.72
C ASP A 54 -6.16 -10.46 -14.11
N ARG A 55 -7.12 -10.28 -15.03
CA ARG A 55 -7.97 -11.36 -15.55
C ARG A 55 -7.19 -12.36 -16.40
N SER A 56 -5.97 -12.00 -16.82
CA SER A 56 -5.17 -12.73 -17.80
C SER A 56 -4.49 -14.02 -17.29
N GLU A 57 -4.95 -14.64 -16.19
CA GLU A 57 -4.45 -15.89 -15.56
C GLU A 57 -2.95 -15.96 -15.19
N LYS A 58 -2.14 -14.95 -15.53
CA LYS A 58 -0.69 -14.90 -15.30
C LYS A 58 -0.28 -14.64 -13.85
N GLY A 59 -1.23 -14.68 -12.91
CA GLY A 59 -0.98 -14.47 -11.48
C GLY A 59 -0.42 -13.08 -11.15
N ALA A 60 -0.70 -12.09 -12.00
CA ALA A 60 -0.28 -10.71 -11.82
C ALA A 60 -1.42 -9.83 -11.31
N GLY A 61 -1.07 -8.69 -10.74
CA GLY A 61 -2.04 -7.75 -10.23
C GLY A 61 -1.41 -6.54 -9.57
N ILE A 62 -2.28 -5.76 -8.93
CA ILE A 62 -1.94 -4.52 -8.24
C ILE A 62 -2.52 -4.61 -6.83
N ILE A 63 -1.75 -4.15 -5.84
CA ILE A 63 -2.26 -3.89 -4.49
C ILE A 63 -2.11 -2.41 -4.22
N VAL A 64 -3.21 -1.78 -3.81
CA VAL A 64 -3.26 -0.40 -3.35
C VAL A 64 -3.34 -0.42 -1.84
N PHE A 65 -2.45 0.28 -1.14
CA PHE A 65 -2.42 0.38 0.31
C PHE A 65 -2.74 1.81 0.75
N GLY A 66 -3.65 1.95 1.72
CA GLY A 66 -3.79 3.16 2.52
C GLY A 66 -2.81 3.10 3.69
N VAL A 67 -1.84 3.99 3.72
CA VAL A 67 -0.73 4.00 4.67
C VAL A 67 -0.79 5.25 5.54
N VAL A 68 -0.49 5.09 6.82
CA VAL A 68 -0.30 6.20 7.77
C VAL A 68 1.13 6.15 8.28
N ALA A 69 1.92 7.17 8.00
CA ALA A 69 3.15 7.42 8.74
C ALA A 69 2.79 8.03 10.10
N LEU A 70 3.33 7.45 11.17
CA LEU A 70 2.99 7.79 12.54
C LEU A 70 3.46 9.20 12.91
N TYR A 71 4.58 9.64 12.32
CA TYR A 71 5.07 11.00 12.44
C TYR A 71 4.11 11.97 11.73
N HIS A 72 3.56 12.93 12.47
CA HIS A 72 2.55 13.91 12.02
C HIS A 72 1.27 13.31 11.41
N ASN A 73 0.99 12.02 11.65
CA ASN A 73 -0.21 11.32 11.14
C ASN A 73 -0.40 11.48 9.61
N VAL A 74 0.70 11.46 8.87
CA VAL A 74 0.72 11.68 7.42
C VAL A 74 0.09 10.49 6.72
N LYS A 75 -0.95 10.76 5.92
CA LYS A 75 -1.70 9.73 5.18
C LYS A 75 -1.29 9.72 3.72
N GLY A 76 -1.00 8.54 3.18
CA GLY A 76 -0.64 8.39 1.79
C GLY A 76 -0.96 7.02 1.22
N ILE A 77 -0.75 6.90 -0.08
CA ILE A 77 -1.07 5.74 -0.89
C ILE A 77 0.24 5.09 -1.32
N LEU A 78 0.31 3.77 -1.17
CA LEU A 78 1.37 2.94 -1.75
C LEU A 78 0.72 2.01 -2.78
N ILE A 79 1.16 2.08 -4.03
CA ILE A 79 0.70 1.19 -5.11
C ILE A 79 1.83 0.22 -5.46
N ARG A 80 1.50 -1.06 -5.51
CA ARG A 80 2.46 -2.14 -5.77
C ARG A 80 1.94 -3.09 -6.84
N HIS A 81 2.73 -3.27 -7.90
CA HIS A 81 2.51 -4.35 -8.85
C HIS A 81 3.07 -5.65 -8.32
N TYR A 82 2.42 -6.75 -8.67
CA TYR A 82 2.89 -8.09 -8.37
C TYR A 82 2.69 -9.05 -9.53
N SER A 83 3.51 -10.09 -9.57
CA SER A 83 3.30 -11.26 -10.41
C SER A 83 3.84 -12.49 -9.72
N THR A 84 3.20 -13.64 -9.95
CA THR A 84 3.65 -14.95 -9.45
C THR A 84 5.10 -15.29 -9.84
N LYS A 85 5.62 -14.67 -10.91
CA LYS A 85 6.99 -14.88 -11.40
C LYS A 85 8.05 -13.99 -10.73
N SER A 86 7.65 -12.94 -10.01
CA SER A 86 8.57 -11.90 -9.51
C SER A 86 8.30 -11.48 -8.06
N PHE A 87 7.38 -12.16 -7.36
CA PHE A 87 6.95 -11.68 -6.04
C PHE A 87 7.98 -11.94 -4.95
N LYS A 88 8.86 -10.97 -4.72
CA LYS A 88 9.43 -10.72 -3.39
C LYS A 88 8.65 -9.58 -2.76
N THR A 89 7.51 -9.88 -2.13
CA THR A 89 6.92 -8.87 -1.25
C THR A 89 7.84 -8.64 -0.07
N PRO A 90 8.23 -7.38 0.20
CA PRO A 90 9.01 -7.05 1.36
C PRO A 90 8.37 -7.61 2.61
N PRO A 91 9.13 -8.33 3.45
CA PRO A 91 8.61 -8.97 4.65
C PRO A 91 7.82 -8.02 5.56
N VAL A 92 8.18 -6.73 5.58
CA VAL A 92 7.44 -5.70 6.30
C VAL A 92 5.98 -5.60 5.88
N LEU A 93 5.68 -5.65 4.58
CA LEU A 93 4.30 -5.52 4.10
C LEU A 93 3.50 -6.77 4.44
N LEU A 94 4.10 -7.96 4.30
CA LEU A 94 3.46 -9.22 4.73
C LEU A 94 3.11 -9.17 6.22
N LYS A 95 4.05 -8.73 7.05
CA LYS A 95 3.83 -8.56 8.48
C LYS A 95 2.69 -7.57 8.76
N LYS A 96 2.76 -6.36 8.19
CA LYS A 96 1.73 -5.31 8.40
C LYS A 96 0.34 -5.72 7.90
N MET A 97 0.25 -6.50 6.81
CA MET A 97 -1.00 -7.06 6.32
C MET A 97 -1.57 -8.10 7.29
N ASN A 98 -0.74 -9.02 7.79
CA ASN A 98 -1.15 -9.98 8.81
C ASN A 98 -1.60 -9.30 10.11
N ASP A 99 -0.85 -8.28 10.55
CA ASP A 99 -1.20 -7.47 11.72
C ASP A 99 -2.54 -6.75 11.56
N LEU A 100 -2.97 -6.45 10.32
CA LEU A 100 -4.26 -5.82 10.03
C LEU A 100 -5.42 -6.83 10.06
N ILE A 101 -5.18 -8.07 9.61
CA ILE A 101 -6.20 -9.14 9.59
C ILE A 101 -6.48 -9.67 10.99
N ASN A 102 -5.47 -9.71 11.86
CA ASN A 102 -5.57 -10.26 13.22
C ASN A 102 -6.07 -9.24 14.27
N ARG A 103 -6.63 -8.10 13.85
CA ARG A 103 -7.19 -7.05 14.72
C ARG A 103 -8.70 -7.05 14.64
#